data_AF-A0A3P8LZV2-F1
#
_entry.id   AF-A0A3P8LZV2-F1
#
_cell.length_a   1.000
_cell.length_b   1.000
_cell.length_c   1.000
_cell.angle_alpha   90.00
_cell.angle_beta   90.00
_cell.angle_gamma   90.00
#
_symmetry.space_group_name_H-M   'P 1'
#
loop_
_entity.id
_entity.type
_entity.pdbx_description
1 polymer ?
#
loop_
_entity_poly.entity_id
_entity_poly.type
_entity_poly.pdbx_seq_one_letter_code
_entity_poly.pdbx_strand_id
1 'polypeptide(L)'
;MPEDKNYVTESPLLLNPYYDNPDEHMRFVSIGNPPVSLAIPIGEGPSERGVTSIHIYGLNRLGLVQERTRYLRRLVFLGEMLISLGELVEAIEATPLSDEIKASINRKLELLMTWTGEEMKQMTSADQPYSAMATAWVTEFTAKMAER
;
A
#
# COMPACT_ATOMS: atom_id res chain seq x y z
N MET A 1 45.57 -21.39 -11.54
CA MET A 1 44.58 -22.44 -11.24
C MET A 1 43.22 -21.89 -11.62
N PRO A 2 42.52 -22.45 -12.62
CA PRO A 2 41.10 -22.14 -12.80
C PRO A 2 40.34 -22.79 -11.65
N GLU A 3 39.45 -22.05 -10.99
CA GLU A 3 38.58 -22.60 -9.96
C GLU A 3 37.57 -23.56 -10.62
N ASP A 4 37.63 -24.85 -10.27
CA ASP A 4 36.55 -25.81 -10.53
C ASP A 4 35.34 -25.44 -9.65
N LYS A 5 34.61 -24.39 -10.03
CA LYS A 5 33.36 -24.01 -9.39
C LYS A 5 32.24 -24.90 -9.91
N ASN A 6 31.79 -25.83 -9.07
CA ASN A 6 30.62 -26.65 -9.36
C ASN A 6 29.34 -25.82 -9.14
N TYR A 7 28.89 -25.13 -10.19
CA TYR A 7 27.70 -24.26 -10.17
C TYR A 7 26.39 -25.00 -9.86
N VAL A 8 26.39 -26.34 -9.92
CA VAL A 8 25.19 -27.16 -9.69
C VAL A 8 24.73 -27.13 -8.22
N THR A 9 25.62 -26.77 -7.28
CA THR A 9 25.29 -26.64 -5.85
C THR A 9 24.97 -25.22 -5.39
N GLU A 10 25.02 -24.23 -6.29
CA GLU A 10 24.69 -22.84 -5.96
C GLU A 10 23.16 -22.68 -5.83
N SER A 11 22.70 -22.24 -4.67
CA SER A 11 21.27 -21.97 -4.44
C SER A 11 20.92 -20.56 -4.94
N PRO A 12 19.98 -20.40 -5.89
CA PRO A 12 19.61 -19.08 -6.39
C PRO A 12 18.74 -18.34 -5.35
N LEU A 13 19.35 -17.37 -4.68
CA LEU A 13 18.66 -16.56 -3.66
C LEU A 13 17.86 -15.39 -4.25
N LEU A 14 18.09 -15.00 -5.49
CA LEU A 14 17.29 -13.96 -6.14
C LEU A 14 15.91 -14.50 -6.53
N LEU A 15 14.88 -13.73 -6.23
CA LEU A 15 13.53 -14.00 -6.69
C LEU A 15 13.44 -13.70 -8.18
N ASN A 16 12.96 -14.67 -8.94
CA ASN A 16 12.55 -14.52 -10.32
C ASN A 16 11.03 -14.36 -10.33
N PRO A 17 10.49 -13.15 -10.60
CA PRO A 17 9.04 -12.89 -10.56
C PRO A 17 8.20 -13.73 -11.53
N TYR A 18 8.83 -14.42 -12.49
CA TYR A 18 8.13 -15.34 -13.38
C TYR A 18 7.83 -16.70 -12.73
N TYR A 19 8.69 -17.16 -11.81
CA TYR A 19 8.56 -18.46 -11.15
C TYR A 19 8.19 -18.34 -9.67
N ASP A 20 8.65 -17.28 -9.02
CA ASP A 20 8.50 -17.05 -7.59
C ASP A 20 7.40 -16.03 -7.34
N ASN A 21 6.60 -16.28 -6.31
CA ASN A 21 5.64 -15.31 -5.80
C ASN A 21 6.33 -14.37 -4.80
N PRO A 22 6.52 -13.07 -5.11
CA PRO A 22 7.22 -12.16 -4.20
C PRO A 22 6.51 -11.98 -2.85
N ASP A 23 5.18 -12.14 -2.83
CA ASP A 23 4.35 -11.95 -1.64
C ASP A 23 4.56 -13.04 -0.58
N GLU A 24 5.25 -14.14 -0.92
CA GLU A 24 5.67 -15.18 0.03
C GLU A 24 7.00 -14.83 0.73
N HIS A 25 7.72 -13.85 0.21
CA HIS A 25 9.11 -13.56 0.61
C HIS A 25 9.29 -12.15 1.14
N MET A 26 8.48 -11.20 0.70
CA MET A 26 8.54 -9.82 1.15
C MET A 26 7.17 -9.14 1.11
N ARG A 27 7.06 -8.02 1.82
CA ARG A 27 5.91 -7.11 1.72
C ARG A 27 6.35 -5.67 1.83
N PHE A 28 5.47 -4.76 1.41
CA PHE A 28 5.65 -3.34 1.69
C PHE A 28 4.99 -2.96 3.02
N VAL A 29 5.67 -2.12 3.78
CA VAL A 29 5.14 -1.53 5.02
C VAL A 29 5.24 -0.02 4.98
N SER A 30 4.28 0.64 5.63
CA SER A 30 4.33 2.09 5.86
C SER A 30 4.69 2.34 7.32
N ILE A 31 5.80 3.05 7.55
CA ILE A 31 6.32 3.30 8.91
C ILE A 31 6.59 4.79 9.14
N GLY A 32 6.52 5.21 10.41
CA GLY A 32 6.84 6.56 10.86
C GLY A 32 5.72 7.59 10.62
N ASN A 33 6.00 8.83 11.02
CA ASN A 33 5.14 9.99 10.82
C ASN A 33 6.02 11.23 10.51
N PRO A 34 6.09 11.73 9.26
CA PRO A 34 5.32 11.30 8.09
C PRO A 34 5.69 9.90 7.58
N PRO A 35 4.76 9.16 6.97
CA PRO A 35 4.98 7.77 6.62
C PRO A 35 5.94 7.61 5.45
N VAL A 36 6.77 6.56 5.54
CA VAL A 36 7.71 6.12 4.51
C VAL A 36 7.41 4.66 4.17
N SER A 37 7.48 4.32 2.88
CA SER A 37 7.29 2.94 2.44
C SER A 37 8.61 2.18 2.34
N LEU A 38 8.72 1.02 2.98
CA LEU A 38 9.86 0.10 2.88
C LEU A 38 9.42 -1.28 2.43
N ALA A 39 10.26 -1.96 1.64
CA ALA A 39 10.16 -3.40 1.42
C ALA A 39 10.85 -4.12 2.59
N ILE A 40 10.18 -5.09 3.19
CA ILE A 40 10.73 -5.91 4.27
C ILE A 40 10.54 -7.40 3.95
N PRO A 41 11.46 -8.28 4.36
CA PRO A 41 11.27 -9.72 4.24
C PRO A 41 10.14 -10.19 5.18
N ILE A 42 9.48 -11.30 4.84
CA ILE A 42 8.45 -11.95 5.68
C ILE A 42 8.77 -13.43 5.93
N GLY A 43 8.08 -14.04 6.91
CA GLY A 43 8.23 -15.45 7.32
C GLY A 43 8.43 -15.62 8.84
N GLU A 44 8.41 -16.86 9.34
CA GLU A 44 8.74 -17.19 10.75
C GLU A 44 10.20 -16.83 11.12
N GLY A 45 11.03 -16.63 10.10
CA GLY A 45 12.24 -15.80 10.12
C GLY A 45 12.34 -15.01 8.80
N PRO A 46 13.26 -14.04 8.67
CA PRO A 46 13.41 -13.27 7.44
C PRO A 46 13.71 -14.19 6.26
N SER A 47 12.84 -14.23 5.25
CA SER A 47 13.11 -15.00 4.03
C SER A 47 14.45 -14.60 3.44
N GLU A 48 15.40 -15.54 3.37
CA GLU A 48 16.75 -15.28 2.84
C GLU A 48 16.69 -14.77 1.39
N ARG A 49 15.78 -15.33 0.59
CA ARG A 49 15.51 -14.89 -0.78
C ARG A 49 14.94 -13.47 -0.83
N GLY A 50 14.02 -13.16 0.08
CA GLY A 50 13.46 -11.83 0.26
C GLY A 50 14.53 -10.80 0.62
N VAL A 51 15.34 -11.09 1.64
CA VAL A 51 16.48 -10.25 2.07
C VAL A 51 17.44 -9.99 0.93
N THR A 52 17.85 -11.05 0.23
CA THR A 52 18.82 -10.97 -0.86
C THR A 52 18.25 -10.16 -2.02
N SER A 53 17.00 -10.38 -2.40
CA SER A 53 16.34 -9.65 -3.48
C SER A 53 16.12 -8.17 -3.13
N ILE A 54 15.70 -7.84 -1.90
CA ILE A 54 15.59 -6.45 -1.44
C ILE A 54 16.93 -5.73 -1.57
N HIS A 55 18.02 -6.40 -1.17
CA HIS A 55 19.37 -5.84 -1.21
C HIS A 55 19.87 -5.67 -2.64
N ILE A 56 19.88 -6.75 -3.43
CA ILE A 56 20.48 -6.78 -4.78
C ILE A 56 19.65 -5.96 -5.79
N TYR A 57 18.31 -6.06 -5.75
CA TYR A 57 17.45 -5.20 -6.59
C TYR A 57 17.37 -3.76 -6.08
N GLY A 58 17.89 -3.48 -4.88
CA GLY A 58 17.91 -2.14 -4.29
C GLY A 58 16.50 -1.61 -4.02
N LEU A 59 15.58 -2.46 -3.56
CA LEU A 59 14.16 -2.09 -3.36
C LEU A 59 13.96 -0.99 -2.31
N ASN A 60 14.98 -0.75 -1.48
CA ASN A 60 15.05 0.31 -0.48
C ASN A 60 16.14 1.37 -0.79
N ARG A 61 16.61 1.48 -2.04
CA ARG A 61 17.52 2.57 -2.43
C ARG A 61 16.81 3.93 -2.31
N LEU A 62 17.54 4.97 -1.91
CA LEU A 62 16.98 6.27 -1.54
C LEU A 62 16.00 6.85 -2.58
N GLY A 63 16.39 6.88 -3.87
CA GLY A 63 15.53 7.43 -4.92
C GLY A 63 14.20 6.67 -5.08
N LEU A 64 14.24 5.33 -5.03
CA LEU A 64 13.04 4.50 -5.15
C LEU A 64 12.12 4.67 -3.93
N VAL A 65 12.71 4.75 -2.73
CA VAL A 65 11.97 5.01 -1.49
C VAL A 65 11.31 6.38 -1.54
N GLN A 66 12.01 7.41 -2.04
CA GLN A 66 11.47 8.77 -2.17
C GLN A 66 10.28 8.83 -3.14
N GLU A 67 10.40 8.21 -4.32
CA GLU A 67 9.32 8.16 -5.30
C GLU A 67 8.11 7.37 -4.78
N ARG A 68 8.35 6.17 -4.22
CA ARG A 68 7.30 5.36 -3.61
C ARG A 68 6.63 6.08 -2.44
N THR A 69 7.38 6.84 -1.64
CA THR A 69 6.85 7.65 -0.54
C THR A 69 6.00 8.82 -1.05
N ARG A 70 6.34 9.42 -2.19
CA ARG A 70 5.47 10.43 -2.83
C ARG A 70 4.12 9.83 -3.22
N TYR A 71 4.13 8.62 -3.79
CA TYR A 71 2.92 7.89 -4.14
C TYR A 71 2.11 7.50 -2.89
N LEU A 72 2.78 7.00 -1.84
CA LEU A 72 2.17 6.69 -0.55
C LEU A 72 1.48 7.90 0.07
N ARG A 73 2.12 9.08 0.08
CA ARG A 73 1.53 10.30 0.65
C ARG A 73 0.21 10.68 -0.04
N ARG A 74 0.09 10.42 -1.34
CA ARG A 74 -1.18 10.61 -2.06
C ARG A 74 -2.26 9.64 -1.57
N LEU A 75 -1.93 8.36 -1.37
CA LEU A 75 -2.86 7.39 -0.78
C LEU A 75 -3.29 7.77 0.63
N VAL A 76 -2.33 8.16 1.48
CA VAL A 76 -2.63 8.61 2.84
C VAL A 76 -3.56 9.80 2.82
N PHE A 77 -3.30 10.81 1.99
CA PHE A 77 -4.20 11.95 1.84
C PHE A 77 -5.62 11.54 1.43
N LEU A 78 -5.77 10.63 0.46
CA LEU A 78 -7.09 10.14 0.04
C LEU A 78 -7.81 9.37 1.16
N GLY A 79 -7.09 8.55 1.92
CA GLY A 79 -7.67 7.82 3.05
C GLY A 79 -8.13 8.74 4.19
N GLU A 80 -7.32 9.74 4.56
CA GLU A 80 -7.71 10.76 5.53
C GLU A 80 -8.92 11.56 5.04
N MET A 81 -8.96 11.92 3.76
CA MET A 81 -10.12 12.59 3.16
C MET A 81 -11.38 11.72 3.23
N LEU A 82 -11.28 10.42 3.02
CA LEU A 82 -12.40 9.50 3.13
C LEU A 82 -12.94 9.42 4.57
N ILE A 83 -12.05 9.39 5.56
CA ILE A 83 -12.42 9.45 6.98
C ILE A 83 -13.14 10.76 7.29
N SER A 84 -12.56 11.90 6.91
CA SER A 84 -13.16 13.23 7.17
C SER A 84 -14.51 13.41 6.50
N LEU A 85 -14.72 12.84 5.30
CA LEU A 85 -16.03 12.86 4.63
C LEU A 85 -17.07 12.03 5.39
N GLY A 86 -16.69 10.86 5.90
CA GLY A 86 -17.56 10.03 6.73
C GLY A 86 -17.97 10.74 8.03
N GLU A 87 -17.01 11.34 8.73
CA GLU A 87 -17.27 12.14 9.94
C GLU A 87 -18.21 13.33 9.65
N LEU A 88 -18.09 13.95 8.47
CA LEU A 88 -18.98 15.04 8.06
C LEU A 88 -20.42 14.56 7.84
N VAL A 89 -20.61 13.37 7.26
CA VAL A 89 -21.94 12.76 7.11
C VAL A 89 -22.59 12.55 8.48
N GLU A 90 -21.85 11.98 9.45
CA GLU A 90 -22.34 11.80 10.82
C GLU A 90 -22.71 13.13 11.49
N ALA A 91 -21.88 14.16 11.31
CA ALA A 91 -22.14 15.49 11.86
C ALA A 91 -23.41 16.14 11.25
N ILE A 92 -23.65 15.98 9.95
CA ILE A 92 -24.85 16.49 9.28
C ILE A 92 -26.10 15.77 9.79
N GLU A 93 -26.02 14.46 9.99
CA GLU A 93 -27.12 13.68 10.54
C GLU A 93 -27.51 14.14 11.95
N ALA A 94 -26.52 14.48 12.79
CA ALA A 94 -26.74 15.02 14.13
C ALA A 94 -27.24 16.48 14.16
N THR A 95 -27.14 17.23 13.05
CA THR A 95 -27.52 18.64 13.00
C THR A 95 -29.04 18.81 12.86
N PRO A 96 -29.69 19.75 13.56
CA PRO A 96 -31.14 20.00 13.44
C PRO A 96 -31.48 20.77 12.15
N LEU A 97 -31.27 20.12 11.00
CA LEU A 97 -31.68 20.56 9.66
C LEU A 97 -32.91 19.78 9.18
N SER A 98 -33.62 20.30 8.18
CA SER A 98 -34.68 19.54 7.52
C SER A 98 -34.10 18.33 6.76
N ASP A 99 -34.88 17.25 6.71
CA ASP A 99 -34.47 15.99 6.07
C ASP A 99 -34.14 16.18 4.57
N GLU A 100 -34.87 17.07 3.89
CA GLU A 100 -34.62 17.43 2.49
C GLU A 100 -33.23 18.03 2.28
N ILE A 101 -32.79 18.89 3.21
CA ILE A 101 -31.46 19.51 3.17
C ILE A 101 -30.39 18.46 3.47
N LYS A 102 -30.59 17.61 4.50
CA LYS A 102 -29.66 16.53 4.83
C LYS A 102 -29.45 15.58 3.65
N ALA A 103 -30.54 15.10 3.05
CA ALA A 103 -30.50 14.21 1.90
C ALA A 103 -29.73 14.81 0.71
N SER A 104 -29.92 16.11 0.44
CA SER A 104 -29.22 16.82 -0.64
C SER A 104 -27.70 16.92 -0.38
N ILE A 105 -27.29 17.16 0.87
CA ILE A 105 -25.87 17.26 1.24
C ILE A 105 -25.23 15.86 1.24
N ASN A 106 -25.85 14.89 1.90
CA ASN A 106 -25.34 13.52 2.01
C ASN A 106 -25.12 12.90 0.63
N ARG A 107 -26.05 13.08 -0.31
CA ARG A 107 -25.89 12.60 -1.68
C ARG A 107 -24.60 13.11 -2.34
N LYS A 108 -24.22 14.36 -2.08
CA LYS A 108 -22.96 14.93 -2.63
C LYS A 108 -21.74 14.37 -1.91
N LEU A 109 -21.81 14.18 -0.61
CA LEU A 109 -20.71 13.60 0.18
C LEU A 109 -20.48 12.13 -0.20
N GLU A 110 -21.54 11.34 -0.33
CA GLU A 110 -21.47 9.95 -0.80
C GLU A 110 -20.81 9.84 -2.18
N LEU A 111 -21.11 10.78 -3.08
CA LEU A 111 -20.48 10.83 -4.39
C LEU A 111 -18.97 11.12 -4.29
N LEU A 112 -18.56 12.07 -3.43
CA LEU A 112 -17.15 12.36 -3.18
C LEU A 112 -16.42 11.17 -2.52
N MET A 113 -17.06 10.51 -1.56
CA MET A 113 -16.52 9.29 -0.93
C MET A 113 -16.32 8.19 -1.96
N THR A 114 -17.31 7.98 -2.84
CA THR A 114 -17.24 6.99 -3.92
C THR A 114 -16.07 7.27 -4.85
N TRP A 115 -15.92 8.51 -5.35
CA TRP A 115 -14.81 8.87 -6.23
C TRP A 115 -13.45 8.77 -5.54
N THR A 116 -13.37 9.12 -4.27
CA THR A 116 -12.13 9.00 -3.47
C THR A 116 -11.73 7.54 -3.31
N GLY A 117 -12.69 6.66 -2.99
CA GLY A 117 -12.48 5.22 -2.88
C GLY A 117 -12.08 4.57 -4.20
N GLU A 118 -12.73 4.95 -5.31
CA GLU A 118 -12.35 4.46 -6.65
C GLU A 118 -10.95 4.94 -7.07
N GLU A 119 -10.53 6.16 -6.72
CA GLU A 119 -9.16 6.61 -6.97
C GLU A 119 -8.15 5.78 -6.17
N MET A 120 -8.41 5.50 -4.89
CA MET A 120 -7.56 4.64 -4.07
C MET A 120 -7.45 3.24 -4.65
N LYS A 121 -8.57 2.67 -5.12
CA LYS A 121 -8.62 1.38 -5.78
C LYS A 121 -7.91 1.39 -7.13
N GLN A 122 -8.05 2.45 -7.93
CA GLN A 122 -7.33 2.58 -9.18
C GLN A 122 -5.81 2.53 -8.93
N MET A 123 -5.33 3.18 -7.86
CA MET A 123 -3.92 3.18 -7.47
C MET A 123 -3.37 1.79 -7.09
N THR A 124 -4.22 0.78 -6.81
CA THR A 124 -3.80 -0.61 -6.56
C THR A 124 -3.75 -1.48 -7.81
N SER A 125 -4.22 -0.98 -8.96
CA SER A 125 -4.25 -1.75 -10.21
C SER A 125 -2.84 -2.17 -10.64
N ALA A 126 -2.69 -3.37 -11.18
CA ALA A 126 -1.39 -3.98 -11.48
C ALA A 126 -0.52 -3.17 -12.46
N ASP A 127 -1.15 -2.36 -13.31
CA ASP A 127 -0.52 -1.47 -14.29
C ASP A 127 -0.03 -0.14 -13.68
N GLN A 128 -0.39 0.16 -12.42
CA GLN A 128 0.03 1.38 -11.75
C GLN A 128 1.42 1.26 -11.12
N PRO A 129 2.18 2.37 -11.05
CA PRO A 129 3.42 2.43 -10.30
C PRO A 129 3.21 2.05 -8.83
N TYR A 130 4.08 1.20 -8.31
CA TYR A 130 4.07 0.79 -6.90
C TYR A 130 2.73 0.15 -6.44
N SER A 131 2.00 -0.49 -7.36
CA SER A 131 0.71 -1.16 -7.11
C SER A 131 0.76 -2.16 -5.94
N ALA A 132 1.85 -2.93 -5.79
CA ALA A 132 2.04 -3.82 -4.66
C ALA A 132 2.09 -3.09 -3.31
N MET A 133 2.73 -1.91 -3.25
CA MET A 133 2.74 -1.06 -2.06
C MET A 133 1.36 -0.45 -1.79
N ALA A 134 0.69 0.03 -2.83
CA ALA A 134 -0.64 0.59 -2.73
C ALA A 134 -1.64 -0.45 -2.21
N THR A 135 -1.58 -1.67 -2.75
CA THR A 135 -2.41 -2.81 -2.33
C THR A 135 -2.19 -3.13 -0.86
N ALA A 136 -0.93 -3.23 -0.41
CA ALA A 136 -0.61 -3.46 0.99
C ALA A 136 -1.20 -2.36 1.90
N TRP A 137 -1.03 -1.09 1.51
CA TRP A 137 -1.53 0.03 2.31
C TRP A 137 -3.06 0.09 2.35
N VAL A 138 -3.74 -0.08 1.21
CA VAL A 138 -5.22 -0.06 1.14
C VAL A 138 -5.81 -1.22 1.93
N THR A 139 -5.19 -2.40 1.87
CA THR A 139 -5.63 -3.57 2.66
C THR A 139 -5.53 -3.29 4.16
N GLU A 140 -4.40 -2.74 4.63
CA GLU A 140 -4.22 -2.35 6.03
C GLU A 140 -5.19 -1.23 6.44
N PHE A 141 -5.44 -0.26 5.57
CA PHE A 141 -6.39 0.83 5.80
C PHE A 141 -7.82 0.31 5.94
N THR A 142 -8.28 -0.52 5.00
CA THR A 142 -9.63 -1.10 5.04
C THR A 142 -9.84 -1.98 6.26
N ALA A 143 -8.82 -2.76 6.66
CA ALA A 143 -8.89 -3.56 7.89
C ALA A 143 -9.09 -2.67 9.13
N LYS A 144 -8.33 -1.57 9.26
CA LYS A 144 -8.49 -0.61 10.36
C LYS A 144 -9.85 0.08 10.36
N MET A 145 -10.41 0.36 9.18
CA MET A 145 -11.74 0.96 9.07
C MET A 145 -12.86 -0.02 9.45
N ALA A 146 -12.67 -1.32 9.26
CA ALA A 146 -13.65 -2.34 9.68
C ALA A 146 -13.62 -2.62 11.20
N GLU A 147 -12.52 -2.27 11.88
CA GLU A 147 -12.37 -2.38 13.33
C GLU A 147 -12.91 -1.15 14.11
N ARG A 148 -13.21 -0.06 13.40
CA ARG A 148 -13.85 1.14 13.96
C ARG A 148 -15.36 1.02 13.94
#